data_AF-A0A512E1R8-F1
#
_entry.id   AF-A0A512E1R8-F1
#
_cell.length_a   1.000
_cell.length_b   1.000
_cell.length_c   1.000
_cell.angle_alpha   90.00
_cell.angle_beta   90.00
_cell.angle_gamma   90.00
#
_symmetry.space_group_name_H-M   'P 1'
#
loop_
_entity.id
_entity.type
_entity.pdbx_description
1 polymer ?
#
loop_
_entity_poly.entity_id
_entity_poly.type
_entity_poly.pdbx_seq_one_letter_code
_entity_poly.pdbx_strand_id
1 'polypeptide(L)' 'MRILVDLGETQVLALDELAHKDKRSRAAVIRQAIDEYLVRRRKLEELDAFGLWGERKIDGLAYQEQVRGDW' A
#
# COMPACT_ATOMS: atom_id res chain seq x y z
N MET A 1 -12.93 15.01 3.69
CA MET A 1 -13.33 14.84 2.28
C MET A 1 -14.37 13.72 2.19
N ARG A 2 -15.36 13.81 1.31
CA ARG A 2 -16.42 12.80 1.14
C ARG A 2 -16.29 12.14 -0.23
N ILE A 3 -16.52 10.83 -0.28
CA ILE A 3 -16.55 10.04 -1.51
C ILE A 3 -17.87 9.26 -1.56
N LEU A 4 -18.31 8.93 -2.78
CA LEU A 4 -19.41 8.01 -3.05
C LEU A 4 -18.82 6.74 -3.63
N VAL A 5 -19.25 5.59 -3.12
CA VAL A 5 -18.78 4.27 -3.53
C VAL A 5 -19.97 3.34 -3.58
N ASP A 6 -20.13 2.65 -4.70
CA ASP A 6 -21.14 1.62 -4.86
C ASP A 6 -20.65 0.31 -4.24
N LEU A 7 -21.51 -0.30 -3.43
CA LEU A 7 -21.25 -1.54 -2.70
C LEU A 7 -22.39 -2.51 -2.95
N GLY A 8 -22.06 -3.79 -3.11
CA GLY A 8 -23.09 -4.83 -3.19
C GLY A 8 -23.79 -5.01 -1.84
N GLU A 9 -25.04 -5.48 -1.85
CA GLU A 9 -25.83 -5.70 -0.61
C GLU A 9 -25.09 -6.59 0.40
N THR A 10 -24.48 -7.69 -0.06
CA THR A 10 -23.71 -8.60 0.80
C THR A 10 -22.52 -7.90 1.48
N GLN A 11 -21.87 -6.96 0.80
CA GLN A 11 -20.76 -6.19 1.38
C GLN A 11 -21.26 -5.22 2.45
N VAL A 12 -22.41 -4.57 2.21
CA VAL A 12 -23.03 -3.67 3.20
C VAL A 12 -23.40 -4.44 4.46
N LEU A 13 -24.02 -5.61 4.32
CA LEU A 13 -24.38 -6.48 5.45
C LEU A 13 -23.15 -6.91 6.26
N ALA A 14 -22.10 -7.36 5.58
CA ALA A 14 -20.86 -7.76 6.25
C ALA A 14 -20.20 -6.60 7.02
N LEU A 15 -20.23 -5.38 6.46
CA LEU A 15 -19.72 -4.18 7.13
C LEU A 15 -20.56 -3.80 8.35
N ASP A 16 -21.88 -3.99 8.30
CA ASP A 16 -22.77 -3.75 9.43
C ASP A 16 -22.56 -4.75 10.56
N GLU A 17 -22.41 -6.04 10.24
CA GLU A 17 -22.09 -7.06 11.23
C GLU A 17 -20.76 -6.78 11.92
N LEU A 18 -19.73 -6.40 11.16
CA LEU A 18 -18.42 -6.07 11.69
C LEU A 18 -18.48 -4.82 12.59
N ALA A 19 -19.19 -3.79 12.15
CA ALA A 19 -19.40 -2.57 12.93
C ALA A 19 -20.12 -2.86 14.26
N HIS A 20 -21.14 -3.71 14.24
CA HIS A 20 -21.87 -4.12 15.43
C HIS A 20 -20.99 -4.92 16.40
N LYS A 21 -20.24 -5.90 15.88
CA LYS A 21 -19.30 -6.73 16.66
C LYS A 21 -18.24 -5.87 17.36
N ASP A 22 -17.70 -4.89 16.64
CA ASP A 22 -16.64 -4.02 17.15
C ASP A 22 -17.17 -2.82 17.95
N LYS A 23 -18.49 -2.67 18.08
CA LYS A 23 -19.18 -1.54 18.74
C LYS A 23 -18.72 -0.17 18.20
N ARG A 24 -18.56 -0.08 16.88
CA ARG A 24 -18.10 1.13 16.17
C ARG A 24 -19.06 1.47 15.04
N SER A 25 -18.95 2.69 14.52
CA SER A 25 -19.72 3.06 13.33
C SER A 25 -19.18 2.35 12.09
N ARG A 26 -20.06 2.02 11.14
CA ARG A 26 -19.69 1.48 9.82
C ARG A 26 -18.61 2.33 9.14
N ALA A 27 -18.72 3.66 9.25
CA ALA A 27 -17.73 4.58 8.69
C ALA A 27 -16.34 4.45 9.34
N ALA A 28 -16.25 4.11 10.63
CA ALA A 28 -14.96 3.87 11.29
C ALA A 28 -14.31 2.56 10.80
N VAL A 29 -15.12 1.51 10.62
CA VAL A 29 -14.68 0.23 10.04
C VAL A 29 -14.14 0.43 8.63
N ILE A 30 -14.88 1.15 7.78
CA ILE A 30 -14.47 1.45 6.40
C ILE A 30 -13.15 2.23 6.36
N ARG A 31 -12.98 3.25 7.21
CA ARG A 31 -11.74 4.01 7.28
C ARG A 31 -10.55 3.13 7.66
N GLN A 32 -10.71 2.29 8.68
CA GLN A 32 -9.66 1.35 9.09
C GLN A 32 -9.31 0.39 7.94
N ALA A 33 -10.29 -0.15 7.23
CA ALA A 33 -10.05 -1.04 6.11
C ALA A 33 -9.25 -0.34 4.98
N ILE A 34 -9.56 0.93 4.70
CA ILE A 34 -8.80 1.74 3.73
C ILE A 34 -7.35 1.94 4.20
N ASP A 35 -7.15 2.33 5.46
CA ASP A 35 -5.81 2.54 6.02
C ASP A 35 -4.97 1.25 5.95
N GLU A 36 -5.53 0.12 6.36
CA GLU A 36 -4.86 -1.19 6.28
C GLU A 36 -4.54 -1.58 4.84
N TYR A 37 -5.45 -1.34 3.89
CA TYR A 37 -5.23 -1.62 2.48
C TYR A 37 -4.07 -0.81 1.91
N LEU A 38 -4.02 0.49 2.21
CA LEU A 38 -2.95 1.38 1.75
C LEU A 38 -1.59 0.99 2.33
N VAL A 39 -1.53 0.62 3.62
CA VAL A 39 -0.29 0.13 4.25
C VAL A 39 0.19 -1.16 3.58
N ARG A 40 -0.71 -2.11 3.32
CA ARG A 40 -0.35 -3.37 2.63
C ARG A 40 0.15 -3.11 1.21
N ARG A 41 -0.46 -2.18 0.48
CA ARG A 41 -0.05 -1.82 -0.89
C ARG A 41 1.33 -1.13 -0.92
N ARG A 42 1.59 -0.19 0.00
CA ARG A 42 2.90 0.47 0.12
C ARG A 42 4.03 -0.50 0.43
N LYS A 43 3.82 -1.48 1.31
CA LYS A 43 4.84 -2.51 1.57
C LYS A 43 5.19 -3.31 0.32
N LEU A 44 4.22 -3.58 -0.55
CA LEU A 44 4.47 -4.23 -1.83
C LEU A 44 5.31 -3.34 -2.75
N GLU A 45 4.97 -2.05 -2.83
CA GLU A 45 5.72 -1.06 -3.63
C GLU A 45 7.14 -0.82 -3.10
N GLU A 46 7.35 -0.84 -1.78
CA GLU A 46 8.69 -0.73 -1.18
C GLU A 46 9.56 -1.96 -1.48
N LEU A 47 8.98 -3.16 -1.50
CA LEU A 47 9.67 -4.37 -1.94
C LEU A 47 10.12 -4.26 -3.41
N ASP A 48 9.28 -3.67 -4.28
CA ASP A 48 9.65 -3.35 -5.67
C ASP A 48 10.65 -2.17 -5.77
N ALA A 49 10.63 -1.24 -4.83
CA ALA A 49 11.57 -0.10 -4.81
C ALA A 49 13.02 -0.53 -4.54
N PHE A 50 13.22 -1.57 -3.73
CA PHE A 50 14.53 -2.22 -3.60
C PHE A 50 14.87 -3.14 -4.79
N GLY A 51 13.86 -3.61 -5.54
CA GLY A 51 14.01 -4.43 -6.75
C GLY A 51 14.47 -3.65 -8.00
N LEU A 52 14.20 -2.34 -8.06
CA LEU A 52 14.61 -1.46 -9.18
C LEU A 52 16.14 -1.40 -9.39
N TRP A 53 16.93 -1.66 -8.35
CA TRP A 53 18.39 -1.81 -8.47
C TRP A 53 18.81 -3.25 -8.77
N GLY A 54 18.00 -4.26 -8.42
CA GLY A 54 18.29 -5.66 -8.67
C GLY A 54 18.24 -6.06 -10.14
N GLU A 55 17.41 -5.39 -10.95
CA GLU A 55 17.35 -5.60 -12.41
C GLU A 55 18.48 -4.91 -13.18
N ARG A 56 19.16 -3.93 -12.56
CA ARG A 56 20.37 -3.34 -13.13
C ARG A 56 21.54 -4.25 -12.80
N LYS A 57 21.96 -5.08 -13.77
CA LYS A 57 23.25 -5.80 -13.75
C LYS A 57 24.42 -4.83 -13.93
N ILE A 58 24.50 -3.80 -13.10
CA ILE A 58 25.62 -2.87 -13.06
C ILE A 58 26.43 -3.25 -11.82
N ASP A 59 27.69 -3.58 -12.04
CA ASP A 59 28.64 -3.76 -10.95
C ASP A 59 28.76 -2.43 -10.19
N GLY A 60 28.38 -2.44 -8.91
CA GLY A 60 28.38 -1.25 -8.07
C GLY A 60 29.76 -0.62 -7.90
N LEU A 61 30.83 -1.42 -7.98
CA LEU A 61 32.20 -0.93 -7.91
C LEU A 61 32.59 -0.21 -9.20
N ALA A 62 32.28 -0.81 -10.36
CA ALA A 62 32.54 -0.19 -11.65
C ALA A 62 31.76 1.12 -11.83
N TYR A 63 30.51 1.18 -11.35
CA TYR A 63 29.72 2.41 -11.36
C TYR A 63 30.31 3.50 -10.48
N GLN A 64 30.78 3.14 -9.27
CA GLN A 64 31.41 4.10 -8.36
C GLN A 64 32.72 4.65 -8.94
N GLU A 65 33.53 3.79 -9.57
CA GLU A 65 34.79 4.19 -10.23
C GLU A 65 34.52 5.14 -11.41
N GLN A 66 33.50 4.86 -12.23
CA GLN A 66 33.09 5.73 -13.33
C GLN A 66 32.69 7.12 -12.83
N VAL A 67 31.81 7.21 -11.82
CA VAL A 67 31.33 8.49 -11.29
C VAL A 67 32.45 9.29 -10.60
N ARG A 68 33.41 8.61 -9.96
CA ARG A 68 34.57 9.25 -9.33
C ARG A 68 35.66 9.66 -10.32
N GLY A 69 35.74 9.04 -11.49
CA GLY A 69 36.67 9.42 -12.55
C GLY A 69 36.28 10.72 -13.26
N ASP A 70 35.01 11.11 -13.15
CA ASP A 70 34.45 12.33 -13.78
C ASP A 70 34.52 13.58 -12.86
N TRP A 71 35.11 13.49 -11.66
CA TRP A 71 35.36 14.59 -10.72
C TRP A 71 36.87 14.83 -10.51
#